data_AF-A1SU35-F1
#
_entry.id   AF-A1SU35-F1
#
_cell.length_a   1.000
_cell.length_b   1.000
_cell.length_c   1.000
_cell.angle_alpha   90.00
_cell.angle_beta   90.00
_cell.angle_gamma   90.00
#
_symmetry.space_group_name_H-M   'P 1'
#
loop_
_entity.id
_entity.type
_entity.pdbx_description
1 polymer ?
#
loop_
_entity_poly.entity_id
_entity_poly.type
_entity_poly.pdbx_seq_one_letter_code
_entity_poly.pdbx_strand_id
1 'polypeptide(L)'
;MLIAFSPARDATMKTYNQLTYEQRCQIYALKKTGLSQNKIAKQLSVSHSTISRELSRNTGKRGYRIQQAQISSDKRRLAACKAIKMTTSLIELIDSRIKEKWSPEQISGRLREQQSINISHETIYQHVWSDKKSGGNLFKKLRRKGKIYQTRNKDKQAGRGFIKNRISIDERPQVVDDKSRMGDWEIDLVIGKGHSGALVTIVERKTSFTVSTRVDDKSAKTVTAATIALLKPFEDSVITITADNGKEFAYHEEMTESLKCDVYFADPYCSWQRGLNENTNGLLRQYWPKSTDFKKVSQSEVQDVIVKLNDRPRKKKNYKTPAKLMAEHRVAIAA
;
A
#
# COMPACT_ATOMS: atom_id res chain seq x y z
N MET A 1 28.44 30.72 -36.83
CA MET A 1 28.16 31.35 -35.52
C MET A 1 27.64 30.26 -34.58
N LEU A 2 28.56 29.56 -33.93
CA LEU A 2 28.30 28.41 -33.06
C LEU A 2 27.97 28.92 -31.66
N ILE A 3 26.74 28.70 -31.20
CA ILE A 3 26.33 29.00 -29.83
C ILE A 3 26.88 27.87 -28.95
N ALA A 4 27.99 28.15 -28.26
CA ALA A 4 28.54 27.26 -27.25
C ALA A 4 27.62 27.24 -26.03
N PHE A 5 26.95 26.11 -25.79
CA PHE A 5 26.29 25.82 -24.53
C PHE A 5 27.35 25.79 -23.42
N SER A 6 27.21 26.69 -22.45
CA SER A 6 27.98 26.72 -21.21
C SER A 6 27.73 25.42 -20.44
N PRO A 7 28.75 24.64 -20.04
CA PRO A 7 28.54 23.43 -19.27
C PRO A 7 28.00 23.82 -17.89
N ALA A 8 26.89 23.19 -17.53
CA ALA A 8 26.28 23.27 -16.22
C ALA A 8 27.36 23.15 -15.14
N ARG A 9 27.44 24.16 -14.27
CA ARG A 9 28.21 24.06 -13.03
C ARG A 9 27.70 22.85 -12.28
N ASP A 10 28.55 21.85 -12.20
CA ASP A 10 28.35 20.60 -11.46
C ASP A 10 28.22 20.94 -9.97
N ALA A 11 26.99 21.26 -9.56
CA ALA A 11 26.60 21.46 -8.18
C ALA A 11 26.54 20.09 -7.50
N THR A 12 27.72 19.51 -7.28
CA THR A 12 27.90 18.41 -6.35
C THR A 12 27.31 18.85 -5.01
N MET A 13 26.12 18.35 -4.68
CA MET A 13 25.53 18.53 -3.36
C MET A 13 26.53 17.97 -2.36
N LYS A 14 27.33 18.84 -1.73
CA LYS A 14 28.23 18.48 -0.64
C LYS A 14 27.38 17.97 0.51
N THR A 15 27.22 16.66 0.58
CA THR A 15 26.72 15.97 1.76
C THR A 15 27.59 16.39 2.95
N TYR A 16 26.94 16.90 3.99
CA TYR A 16 27.64 17.32 5.20
C TYR A 16 28.14 16.07 5.93
N ASN A 17 29.42 15.74 5.72
CA ASN A 17 30.06 14.64 6.41
C ASN A 17 30.71 15.14 7.71
N GLN A 18 30.31 14.54 8.83
CA GLN A 18 30.98 14.71 10.11
C GLN A 18 32.38 14.10 10.03
N LEU A 19 33.36 14.72 10.70
CA LEU A 19 34.70 14.13 10.79
C LEU A 19 34.64 12.78 11.51
N THR A 20 35.31 11.78 10.96
CA THR A 20 35.45 10.46 11.60
C THR A 20 36.47 10.51 12.74
N TYR A 21 36.54 9.44 13.53
CA TYR A 21 37.55 9.33 14.59
C TYR A 21 38.97 9.35 14.01
N GLU A 22 39.18 8.63 12.90
CA GLU A 22 40.45 8.56 12.18
C GLU A 22 40.87 9.93 11.64
N GLN A 23 39.93 10.69 11.08
CA GLN A 23 40.20 12.06 10.63
C GLN A 23 40.59 12.96 11.82
N ARG A 24 39.98 12.79 13.00
CA ARG A 24 40.40 13.52 14.22
C ARG A 24 41.80 13.13 14.69
N CYS A 25 42.19 11.85 14.57
CA CYS A 25 43.56 11.40 14.83
C CYS A 25 44.56 12.09 13.90
N GLN A 26 44.24 12.16 12.59
CA GLN A 26 45.09 12.82 11.61
C GLN A 26 45.19 14.33 11.86
N ILE A 27 44.09 15.02 12.20
CA ILE A 27 44.11 16.43 12.58
C ILE A 27 45.04 16.67 13.78
N TYR A 28 44.99 15.80 14.79
CA TYR A 28 45.88 15.92 15.95
C TYR A 28 47.35 15.78 15.57
N ALA A 29 47.70 14.75 14.79
CA ALA A 29 49.07 14.51 14.35
C ALA A 29 49.62 15.68 13.51
N LEU A 30 48.86 16.13 12.51
CA LEU A 30 49.28 17.21 11.60
C LEU A 30 49.34 18.58 12.31
N LYS A 31 48.51 18.81 13.32
CA LYS A 31 48.60 20.02 14.15
C LYS A 31 49.85 20.00 15.02
N LYS A 32 50.27 18.83 15.53
CA LYS A 32 51.49 18.67 16.32
C LYS A 32 52.76 18.96 15.51
N THR A 33 52.75 18.68 14.21
CA THR A 33 53.86 18.99 13.30
C THR A 33 53.85 20.44 12.79
N GLY A 34 52.93 21.28 13.28
CA GLY A 34 52.89 22.71 12.96
C GLY A 34 52.23 23.08 11.64
N LEU A 35 51.51 22.15 10.99
CA LEU A 35 50.81 22.47 9.74
C LEU A 35 49.67 23.47 9.97
N SER A 36 49.50 24.38 9.02
CA SER A 36 48.37 25.32 9.02
C SER A 36 47.05 24.60 8.73
N GLN A 37 45.95 25.16 9.23
CA GLN A 37 44.60 24.60 9.04
C GLN A 37 44.26 24.40 7.55
N ASN A 38 44.73 25.28 6.67
CA ASN A 38 44.58 25.18 5.22
C ASN A 38 45.28 23.94 4.63
N LYS A 39 46.50 23.62 5.09
CA LYS A 39 47.24 22.43 4.64
C LYS A 39 46.59 21.15 5.16
N ILE A 40 46.16 21.16 6.43
CA ILE A 40 45.42 20.03 7.04
C ILE A 40 44.13 19.74 6.26
N ALA A 41 43.36 20.79 5.93
CA ALA A 41 42.12 20.65 5.18
C ALA A 41 42.35 20.04 3.78
N LYS A 42 43.39 20.49 3.06
CA LYS A 42 43.77 19.93 1.76
C LYS A 42 44.19 18.46 1.87
N GLN A 43 44.99 18.09 2.87
CA GLN A 43 45.48 16.72 3.05
C GLN A 43 44.36 15.74 3.43
N LEU A 44 43.33 16.21 4.13
CA LEU A 44 42.18 15.41 4.52
C LEU A 44 41.01 15.49 3.53
N SER A 45 41.17 16.23 2.43
CA SER A 45 40.12 16.49 1.44
C SER A 45 38.82 17.02 2.05
N VAL A 46 38.92 17.87 3.09
CA VAL A 46 37.79 18.54 3.74
C VAL A 46 37.87 20.05 3.59
N SER A 47 36.77 20.76 3.82
CA SER A 47 36.79 22.22 3.77
C SER A 47 37.62 22.81 4.92
N HIS A 48 38.30 23.95 4.66
CA HIS A 48 38.99 24.70 5.71
C HIS A 48 38.07 25.03 6.89
N SER A 49 36.82 25.43 6.60
CA SER A 49 35.81 25.72 7.60
C SER A 49 35.44 24.51 8.47
N THR A 50 35.58 23.28 7.96
CA THR A 50 35.40 22.06 8.76
C THR A 50 36.49 21.93 9.81
N ILE A 51 37.76 22.12 9.42
CA ILE A 51 38.91 22.07 10.34
C ILE A 51 38.84 23.21 11.37
N SER A 52 38.55 24.43 10.92
CA SER A 52 38.41 25.59 11.79
C SER A 52 37.33 25.39 12.85
N ARG A 53 36.14 24.92 12.45
CA ARG A 53 35.04 24.62 13.39
C ARG A 53 35.37 23.46 14.33
N GLU A 54 36.03 22.41 13.84
CA GLU A 54 36.46 21.28 14.67
C GLU A 54 37.42 21.75 15.76
N LEU A 55 38.48 22.46 15.38
CA LEU A 55 39.46 22.98 16.34
C LEU A 55 38.83 23.98 17.30
N SER A 56 38.02 24.91 16.81
CA SER A 56 37.33 25.91 17.65
C SER A 56 36.40 25.26 18.68
N ARG A 57 35.61 24.27 18.29
CA ARG A 57 34.58 23.67 19.15
C ARG A 57 35.12 22.60 20.10
N ASN A 58 36.27 22.01 19.80
CA ASN A 58 36.76 20.82 20.49
C ASN A 58 38.15 20.97 21.14
N THR A 59 38.80 22.14 21.02
CA THR A 59 40.05 22.44 21.74
C THR A 59 39.73 22.79 23.20
N GLY A 60 40.45 22.18 24.13
CA GLY A 60 40.32 22.45 25.57
C GLY A 60 41.47 23.30 26.10
N LYS A 61 41.51 23.51 27.43
CA LYS A 61 42.57 24.29 28.10
C LYS A 61 43.98 23.75 27.84
N ARG A 62 44.12 22.42 27.62
CA ARG A 62 45.40 21.74 27.32
C ARG A 62 45.61 21.49 25.82
N GLY A 63 44.95 22.27 24.96
CA GLY A 63 45.01 22.12 23.52
C GLY A 63 44.02 21.11 22.96
N TYR A 64 44.22 20.75 21.68
CA TYR A 64 43.34 19.84 20.94
C TYR A 64 43.75 18.38 21.25
N ARG A 65 42.82 17.56 21.77
CA ARG A 65 43.04 16.14 22.09
C ARG A 65 41.94 15.29 21.46
N ILE A 66 42.32 14.17 20.85
CA ILE A 66 41.44 13.34 20.02
C ILE A 66 40.22 12.84 20.80
N GLN A 67 40.44 12.15 21.93
CA GLN A 67 39.34 11.58 22.75
C GLN A 67 38.39 12.67 23.25
N GLN A 68 38.92 13.81 23.67
CA GLN A 68 38.11 14.96 24.08
C GLN A 68 37.24 15.47 22.92
N ALA A 69 37.82 15.63 21.74
CA ALA A 69 37.09 16.10 20.56
C ALA A 69 35.99 15.14 20.14
N GLN A 70 36.24 13.82 20.22
CA GLN A 70 35.25 12.80 19.95
C GLN A 70 34.09 12.87 20.96
N ILE A 71 34.39 12.86 22.27
CA ILE A 71 33.38 12.94 23.34
C ILE A 71 32.55 14.22 23.21
N SER A 72 33.17 15.37 22.98
CA SER A 72 32.46 16.66 22.81
C SER A 72 31.58 16.68 21.57
N SER A 73 32.03 16.08 20.47
CA SER A 73 31.22 15.92 19.26
C SER A 73 30.02 15.00 19.51
N ASP A 74 30.23 13.88 20.20
CA ASP A 74 29.18 12.92 20.53
C ASP A 74 28.14 13.50 21.48
N LYS A 75 28.58 14.21 22.53
CA LYS A 75 27.68 14.94 23.44
C LYS A 75 26.83 15.95 22.69
N ARG A 76 27.41 16.77 21.81
CA ARG A 76 26.66 17.74 20.98
C ARG A 76 25.67 17.04 20.05
N ARG A 77 26.04 15.88 19.49
CA ARG A 77 25.16 15.08 18.63
C ARG A 77 23.99 14.47 19.41
N LEU A 78 24.21 14.05 20.65
CA LEU A 78 23.17 13.52 21.54
C LEU A 78 22.24 14.63 22.04
N ALA A 79 22.79 15.79 22.38
CA ALA A 79 22.04 16.95 22.88
C ALA A 79 21.33 17.76 21.79
N ALA A 80 21.63 17.52 20.50
CA ALA A 80 20.97 18.22 19.40
C ALA A 80 19.47 17.90 19.39
N CYS A 81 18.63 18.94 19.53
CA CYS A 81 17.19 18.83 19.39
C CYS A 81 16.84 18.36 17.97
N LYS A 82 16.47 17.10 17.82
CA LYS A 82 15.95 16.56 16.56
C LYS A 82 14.44 16.76 16.55
N ALA A 83 13.88 17.19 15.43
CA ALA A 83 12.43 17.20 15.26
C ALA A 83 11.89 15.77 15.43
N ILE A 84 11.15 15.54 16.52
CA ILE A 84 10.52 14.25 16.79
C ILE A 84 9.23 14.20 15.95
N LYS A 85 9.27 13.48 14.84
CA LYS A 85 8.07 13.27 14.02
C LYS A 85 7.10 12.28 14.68
N MET A 86 7.61 11.30 15.42
CA MET A 86 6.83 10.24 16.06
C MET A 86 6.47 10.62 17.50
N THR A 87 5.53 11.55 17.66
CA THR A 87 4.95 11.86 18.98
C THR A 87 4.14 10.68 19.51
N THR A 88 3.88 10.62 20.82
CA THR A 88 3.05 9.56 21.44
C THR A 88 1.68 9.45 20.78
N SER A 89 1.01 10.59 20.56
CA SER A 89 -0.30 10.62 19.90
C SER A 89 -0.26 10.12 18.45
N LEU A 90 0.81 10.42 17.71
CA LEU A 90 0.98 9.93 16.35
C LEU A 90 1.26 8.42 16.32
N ILE A 91 2.04 7.92 17.28
CA ILE A 91 2.30 6.49 17.44
C ILE A 91 0.99 5.74 17.72
N GLU A 92 0.18 6.22 18.66
CA GLU A 92 -1.13 5.61 18.98
C GLU A 92 -2.06 5.59 17.76
N LEU A 93 -2.09 6.69 16.99
CA LEU A 93 -2.84 6.75 15.74
C LEU A 93 -2.30 5.75 14.71
N ILE A 94 -0.98 5.66 14.50
CA ILE A 94 -0.36 4.70 13.59
C ILE A 94 -0.70 3.27 14.00
N ASP A 95 -0.57 2.95 15.29
CA ASP A 95 -0.82 1.63 15.84
C ASP A 95 -2.28 1.21 15.68
N SER A 96 -3.23 2.13 15.93
CA SER A 96 -4.66 1.87 15.71
C SER A 96 -4.94 1.53 14.25
N ARG A 97 -4.38 2.28 13.29
CA ARG A 97 -4.56 2.02 11.84
C ARG A 97 -3.88 0.73 11.40
N ILE A 98 -2.72 0.37 11.95
CA ILE A 98 -2.07 -0.92 11.69
C ILE A 98 -2.93 -2.07 12.23
N LYS A 99 -3.55 -1.92 13.41
CA LYS A 99 -4.47 -2.92 13.98
C LYS A 99 -5.72 -3.09 13.10
N GLU A 100 -6.17 -2.03 12.44
CA GLU A 100 -7.19 -2.06 11.36
C GLU A 100 -6.67 -2.62 10.02
N LYS A 101 -5.41 -3.09 9.98
CA LYS A 101 -4.72 -3.70 8.84
C LYS A 101 -4.46 -2.73 7.68
N TRP A 102 -4.36 -1.43 7.95
CA TRP A 102 -3.87 -0.47 6.96
C TRP A 102 -2.37 -0.68 6.73
N SER A 103 -1.91 -0.48 5.49
CA SER A 103 -0.49 -0.50 5.20
C SER A 103 0.21 0.78 5.66
N PRO A 104 1.51 0.74 5.99
CA PRO A 104 2.29 1.95 6.27
C PRO A 104 2.17 3.02 5.18
N GLU A 105 2.09 2.61 3.91
CA GLU A 105 1.89 3.52 2.78
C GLU A 105 0.49 4.18 2.78
N GLN A 106 -0.55 3.43 3.14
CA GLN A 106 -1.91 3.96 3.29
C GLN A 106 -1.98 4.99 4.42
N ILE A 107 -1.37 4.68 5.56
CA ILE A 107 -1.32 5.56 6.73
C ILE A 107 -0.58 6.85 6.39
N SER A 108 0.64 6.73 5.84
CA SER A 108 1.47 7.87 5.42
C SER A 108 0.72 8.81 4.45
N GLY A 109 0.10 8.27 3.41
CA GLY A 109 -0.64 9.09 2.45
C GLY A 109 -1.89 9.74 3.04
N ARG A 110 -2.63 9.02 3.90
CA ARG A 110 -3.83 9.56 4.56
C ARG A 110 -3.49 10.70 5.53
N LEU A 111 -2.43 10.53 6.31
CA LEU A 111 -1.93 11.56 7.24
C LEU A 111 -1.52 12.83 6.50
N ARG A 112 -0.86 12.68 5.33
CA ARG A 112 -0.49 13.81 4.49
C ARG A 112 -1.71 14.56 3.96
N GLU A 113 -2.73 13.84 3.48
CA GLU A 113 -3.91 14.48 2.88
C GLU A 113 -4.88 15.11 3.89
N GLN A 114 -5.12 14.47 5.03
CA GLN A 114 -6.14 14.92 5.97
C GLN A 114 -5.61 15.78 7.11
N GLN A 115 -4.34 15.61 7.49
CA GLN A 115 -3.76 16.24 8.67
C GLN A 115 -2.49 17.05 8.33
N SER A 116 -2.10 17.11 7.06
CA SER A 116 -0.85 17.74 6.60
C SER A 116 0.40 17.21 7.32
N ILE A 117 0.35 15.99 7.86
CA ILE A 117 1.46 15.35 8.56
C ILE A 117 2.31 14.58 7.55
N ASN A 118 3.56 15.04 7.37
CA ASN A 118 4.52 14.42 6.45
C ASN A 118 5.44 13.41 7.16
N ILE A 119 4.96 12.17 7.25
CA ILE A 119 5.73 11.00 7.70
C ILE A 119 5.92 10.00 6.54
N SER A 120 7.15 9.51 6.37
CA SER A 120 7.44 8.48 5.37
C SER A 120 6.87 7.13 5.83
N HIS A 121 6.35 6.33 4.89
CA HIS A 121 5.96 4.96 5.17
C HIS A 121 7.13 4.11 5.68
N GLU A 122 8.37 4.46 5.31
CA GLU A 122 9.57 3.80 5.86
C GLU A 122 9.74 4.07 7.36
N THR A 123 9.45 5.28 7.83
CA THR A 123 9.47 5.59 9.26
C THR A 123 8.46 4.74 10.03
N ILE A 124 7.27 4.52 9.44
CA ILE A 124 6.25 3.65 10.01
C ILE A 124 6.72 2.18 10.00
N TYR A 125 7.40 1.72 8.93
CA TYR A 125 8.00 0.39 8.92
C TYR A 125 9.06 0.23 10.01
N GLN A 126 9.96 1.20 10.18
CA GLN A 126 10.97 1.17 11.24
C GLN A 126 10.34 1.09 12.63
N HIS A 127 9.24 1.80 12.87
CA HIS A 127 8.43 1.67 14.10
C HIS A 127 7.90 0.24 14.29
N VAL A 128 7.27 -0.34 13.26
CA VAL A 128 6.78 -1.73 13.31
C VAL A 128 7.89 -2.75 13.57
N TRP A 129 9.08 -2.53 13.00
CA TRP A 129 10.23 -3.41 13.23
C TRP A 129 10.84 -3.22 14.60
N SER A 130 10.83 -2.00 15.14
CA SER A 130 11.21 -1.73 16.53
C SER A 130 10.24 -2.43 17.50
N ASP A 131 8.93 -2.29 17.30
CA ASP A 131 7.89 -3.00 18.06
C ASP A 131 8.15 -4.52 18.04
N LYS A 132 8.41 -5.10 16.87
CA LYS A 132 8.75 -6.53 16.74
C LYS A 132 9.99 -6.91 17.56
N LYS A 133 11.06 -6.12 17.52
CA LYS A 133 12.29 -6.37 18.29
C LYS A 133 12.04 -6.31 19.80
N SER A 134 11.11 -5.47 20.22
CA SER A 134 10.66 -5.33 21.61
C SER A 134 9.59 -6.35 22.03
N GLY A 135 9.28 -7.35 21.19
CA GLY A 135 8.30 -8.41 21.51
C GLY A 135 6.85 -8.11 21.12
N GLY A 136 6.60 -6.97 20.48
CA GLY A 136 5.28 -6.59 19.97
C GLY A 136 4.80 -7.39 18.76
N ASN A 137 3.61 -7.07 18.28
CA ASN A 137 2.90 -7.87 17.28
C ASN A 137 2.35 -7.09 16.08
N LEU A 138 2.71 -5.81 15.91
CA LEU A 138 2.22 -4.97 14.81
C LEU A 138 2.54 -5.58 13.45
N PHE A 139 3.71 -6.18 13.29
CA PHE A 139 4.13 -6.83 12.04
C PHE A 139 3.18 -7.95 11.59
N LYS A 140 2.46 -8.62 12.52
CA LYS A 140 1.50 -9.68 12.20
C LYS A 140 0.24 -9.15 11.51
N LYS A 141 -0.02 -7.84 11.63
CA LYS A 141 -1.17 -7.16 11.01
C LYS A 141 -0.88 -6.68 9.58
N LEU A 142 0.39 -6.69 9.15
CA LEU A 142 0.78 -6.35 7.80
C LEU A 142 0.36 -7.42 6.78
N ARG A 143 0.00 -6.98 5.57
CA ARG A 143 -0.49 -7.84 4.49
C ARG A 143 0.55 -8.83 3.96
N ARG A 144 1.79 -8.37 3.73
CA ARG A 144 2.84 -9.19 3.10
C ARG A 144 3.59 -9.96 4.18
N LYS A 145 3.35 -11.27 4.24
CA LYS A 145 4.05 -12.22 5.14
C LYS A 145 5.22 -12.93 4.44
N GLY A 146 5.98 -12.23 3.61
CA GLY A 146 7.14 -12.81 2.90
C GLY A 146 6.79 -13.94 1.91
N LYS A 147 5.57 -13.96 1.36
CA LYS A 147 5.19 -14.98 0.37
C LYS A 147 6.07 -14.84 -0.88
N ILE A 148 6.81 -15.90 -1.17
CA ILE A 148 7.55 -16.07 -2.41
C ILE A 148 6.53 -16.20 -3.56
N TYR A 149 6.79 -15.51 -4.67
CA TYR A 149 6.01 -15.67 -5.88
C TYR A 149 6.20 -17.10 -6.39
N GLN A 150 5.15 -17.91 -6.37
CA GLN A 150 5.20 -19.25 -6.96
C GLN A 150 5.15 -19.13 -8.47
N THR A 151 6.13 -19.71 -9.16
CA THR A 151 6.11 -19.88 -10.61
C THR A 151 4.91 -20.75 -10.99
N ARG A 152 4.10 -20.29 -11.94
CA ARG A 152 2.93 -21.03 -12.44
C ARG A 152 3.44 -22.09 -13.42
N ASN A 153 3.23 -23.37 -13.12
CA ASN A 153 3.32 -24.42 -14.13
C ASN A 153 2.13 -24.28 -15.08
N LYS A 154 2.38 -24.30 -16.39
CA LYS A 154 1.41 -24.10 -17.47
C LYS A 154 0.59 -25.36 -17.79
N ASP A 155 0.36 -26.25 -16.84
CA ASP A 155 -0.34 -27.51 -17.12
C ASP A 155 -1.66 -27.60 -16.37
N LYS A 156 -2.74 -27.40 -17.12
CA LYS A 156 -3.98 -28.20 -17.13
C LYS A 156 -4.99 -27.53 -18.05
N GLN A 157 -5.09 -28.04 -19.29
CA GLN A 157 -6.31 -27.91 -20.08
C GLN A 157 -7.42 -28.63 -19.30
N ALA A 158 -8.30 -27.86 -18.68
CA ALA A 158 -9.56 -28.39 -18.16
C ALA A 158 -10.64 -27.87 -19.10
N GLY A 159 -11.01 -28.72 -20.07
CA GLY A 159 -12.19 -28.51 -20.90
C GLY A 159 -13.45 -28.54 -20.04
N ARG A 160 -13.72 -27.44 -19.32
CA ARG A 160 -15.01 -27.22 -18.67
C ARG A 160 -15.90 -26.56 -19.72
N GLY A 161 -17.05 -27.18 -19.99
CA GLY A 161 -18.03 -26.69 -20.96
C GLY A 161 -18.36 -25.22 -20.73
N PHE A 162 -18.64 -24.52 -21.84
CA PHE A 162 -18.94 -23.09 -21.82
C PHE A 162 -20.29 -22.81 -21.15
N ILE A 163 -20.40 -21.68 -20.45
CA ILE A 163 -21.67 -21.14 -20.00
C ILE A 163 -22.49 -20.82 -21.24
N LYS A 164 -23.72 -21.35 -21.30
CA LYS A 164 -24.65 -21.10 -22.41
C LYS A 164 -24.93 -19.59 -22.50
N ASN A 165 -25.02 -19.05 -23.71
CA ASN A 165 -25.34 -17.63 -23.97
C ASN A 165 -24.38 -16.59 -23.35
N ARG A 166 -23.19 -17.00 -22.91
CA ARG A 166 -22.20 -16.05 -22.36
C ARG A 166 -21.81 -15.00 -23.41
N ILE A 167 -21.69 -13.75 -22.96
CA ILE A 167 -21.16 -12.66 -23.78
C ILE A 167 -19.66 -12.53 -23.53
N SER A 168 -18.85 -12.51 -24.60
CA SER A 168 -17.39 -12.43 -24.46
C SER A 168 -16.97 -11.09 -23.88
N ILE A 169 -15.88 -11.06 -23.12
CA ILE A 169 -15.24 -9.82 -22.69
C ILE A 169 -14.79 -8.93 -23.87
N ASP A 170 -14.58 -9.50 -25.05
CA ASP A 170 -14.24 -8.75 -26.27
C ASP A 170 -15.39 -7.85 -26.76
N GLU A 171 -16.64 -8.21 -26.42
CA GLU A 171 -17.83 -7.41 -26.75
C GLU A 171 -18.07 -6.28 -25.74
N ARG A 172 -17.25 -6.20 -24.69
CA ARG A 172 -17.41 -5.21 -23.62
C ARG A 172 -16.99 -3.81 -24.11
N PRO A 173 -17.78 -2.77 -23.82
CA PRO A 173 -17.41 -1.40 -24.17
C PRO A 173 -16.07 -0.96 -23.60
N GLN A 174 -15.27 -0.26 -24.42
CA GLN A 174 -13.91 0.22 -24.06
C GLN A 174 -13.88 1.08 -22.78
N VAL A 175 -14.95 1.84 -22.51
CA VAL A 175 -15.14 2.67 -21.31
C VAL A 175 -14.93 1.88 -20.00
N VAL A 176 -15.21 0.56 -20.01
CA VAL A 176 -15.07 -0.33 -18.86
C VAL A 176 -13.59 -0.67 -18.57
N ASP A 177 -12.77 -0.78 -19.62
CA ASP A 177 -11.33 -1.03 -19.50
C ASP A 177 -10.55 0.23 -19.16
N ASP A 178 -10.99 1.37 -19.69
CA ASP A 178 -10.45 2.68 -19.34
C ASP A 178 -10.81 3.09 -17.89
N LYS A 179 -11.81 2.45 -17.29
CA LYS A 179 -12.34 2.75 -15.94
C LYS A 179 -12.75 4.21 -15.81
N SER A 180 -13.32 4.74 -16.89
CA SER A 180 -13.64 6.16 -17.03
C SER A 180 -15.04 6.50 -16.50
N ARG A 181 -15.94 5.53 -16.33
CA ARG A 181 -17.23 5.68 -15.64
C ARG A 181 -17.33 4.80 -14.38
N MET A 182 -18.30 5.12 -13.53
CA MET A 182 -18.69 4.23 -12.43
C MET A 182 -19.84 3.33 -12.89
N GLY A 183 -20.02 2.23 -12.19
CA GLY A 183 -21.10 1.27 -12.41
C GLY A 183 -20.70 0.05 -13.24
N ASP A 184 -19.40 -0.11 -13.49
CA ASP A 184 -18.84 -1.34 -14.03
C ASP A 184 -18.24 -2.16 -12.89
N TRP A 185 -18.77 -3.36 -12.67
CA TRP A 185 -18.45 -4.21 -11.52
C TRP A 185 -17.70 -5.47 -11.96
N GLU A 186 -16.84 -6.00 -11.10
CA GLU A 186 -16.30 -7.36 -11.24
C GLU A 186 -16.85 -8.25 -10.13
N ILE A 187 -17.27 -9.47 -10.46
CA ILE A 187 -17.79 -10.45 -9.48
C ILE A 187 -16.89 -11.67 -9.39
N ASP A 188 -16.66 -12.16 -8.17
CA ASP A 188 -15.92 -13.39 -7.92
C ASP A 188 -16.50 -14.19 -6.75
N LEU A 189 -16.18 -15.49 -6.71
CA LEU A 189 -16.58 -16.38 -5.63
C LEU A 189 -15.36 -16.83 -4.81
N VAL A 190 -15.25 -16.34 -3.57
CA VAL A 190 -14.17 -16.70 -2.67
C VAL A 190 -14.56 -17.95 -1.88
N ILE A 191 -14.04 -19.10 -2.29
CA ILE A 191 -14.38 -20.40 -1.69
C ILE A 191 -13.60 -20.64 -0.37
N GLY A 192 -14.30 -21.23 0.61
CA GLY A 192 -13.74 -21.66 1.91
C GLY A 192 -12.98 -22.97 1.86
N LYS A 193 -12.46 -23.42 3.01
CA LYS A 193 -11.77 -24.71 3.13
C LYS A 193 -12.70 -25.85 2.73
N GLY A 194 -12.24 -26.78 1.88
CA GLY A 194 -13.03 -27.97 1.54
C GLY A 194 -14.41 -27.67 0.96
N HIS A 195 -14.58 -26.51 0.30
CA HIS A 195 -15.87 -26.02 -0.20
C HIS A 195 -16.91 -25.70 0.88
N SER A 196 -16.48 -25.43 2.12
CA SER A 196 -17.39 -25.04 3.20
C SER A 196 -17.80 -23.57 3.09
N GLY A 197 -18.90 -23.34 2.36
CA GLY A 197 -19.42 -22.01 2.08
C GLY A 197 -18.50 -21.18 1.17
N ALA A 198 -18.97 -19.99 0.83
CA ALA A 198 -18.24 -19.04 0.02
C ALA A 198 -18.63 -17.60 0.35
N LEU A 199 -17.82 -16.65 -0.11
CA LEU A 199 -18.20 -15.24 -0.18
C LEU A 199 -18.41 -14.86 -1.63
N VAL A 200 -19.60 -14.36 -1.96
CA VAL A 200 -19.82 -13.63 -3.22
C VAL A 200 -19.19 -12.26 -3.01
N THR A 201 -18.25 -11.87 -3.85
CA THR A 201 -17.52 -10.59 -3.76
C THR A 201 -17.74 -9.83 -5.05
N ILE A 202 -18.21 -8.59 -4.95
CA ILE A 202 -18.47 -7.72 -6.09
C ILE A 202 -17.76 -6.39 -5.87
N VAL A 203 -16.99 -5.95 -6.86
CA VAL A 203 -16.10 -4.78 -6.73
C VAL A 203 -16.30 -3.82 -7.89
N GLU A 204 -16.63 -2.56 -7.58
CA GLU A 204 -16.77 -1.52 -8.59
C GLU A 204 -15.40 -1.09 -9.11
N ARG A 205 -15.23 -1.08 -10.44
CA ARG A 205 -13.92 -0.99 -11.10
C ARG A 205 -13.25 0.38 -10.93
N LYS A 206 -14.02 1.48 -10.87
CA LYS A 206 -13.47 2.83 -10.79
C LYS A 206 -13.15 3.29 -9.37
N THR A 207 -13.85 2.83 -8.35
CA THR A 207 -13.70 3.25 -6.94
C THR A 207 -13.05 2.17 -6.09
N SER A 208 -13.09 0.92 -6.54
CA SER A 208 -12.77 -0.28 -5.74
C SER A 208 -13.70 -0.46 -4.54
N PHE A 209 -14.92 0.10 -4.60
CA PHE A 209 -15.96 -0.14 -3.60
C PHE A 209 -16.39 -1.59 -3.68
N THR A 210 -16.39 -2.27 -2.55
CA THR A 210 -16.63 -3.70 -2.47
C THR A 210 -17.92 -3.96 -1.71
N VAL A 211 -18.75 -4.84 -2.24
CA VAL A 211 -19.85 -5.45 -1.49
C VAL A 211 -19.63 -6.96 -1.45
N SER A 212 -20.04 -7.60 -0.36
CA SER A 212 -19.86 -9.04 -0.23
C SER A 212 -20.87 -9.64 0.73
N THR A 213 -21.28 -10.87 0.46
CA THR A 213 -22.17 -11.64 1.31
C THR A 213 -21.70 -13.08 1.39
N ARG A 214 -22.00 -13.75 2.50
CA ARG A 214 -21.73 -15.17 2.66
C ARG A 214 -22.86 -16.00 2.07
N VAL A 215 -22.49 -17.09 1.42
CA VAL A 215 -23.40 -18.14 0.94
C VAL A 215 -22.97 -19.51 1.47
N ASP A 216 -23.94 -20.38 1.72
CA ASP A 216 -23.70 -21.74 2.26
C ASP A 216 -23.22 -22.73 1.20
N ASP A 217 -23.53 -22.46 -0.07
CA ASP A 217 -23.17 -23.26 -1.22
C ASP A 217 -22.78 -22.37 -2.42
N LYS A 218 -22.21 -22.99 -3.46
CA LYS A 218 -21.71 -22.33 -4.67
C LYS A 218 -22.60 -22.53 -5.90
N SER A 219 -23.85 -22.93 -5.72
CA SER A 219 -24.76 -23.13 -6.84
C SER A 219 -25.01 -21.82 -7.57
N ALA A 220 -25.25 -21.90 -8.88
CA ALA A 220 -25.53 -20.73 -9.70
C ALA A 220 -26.76 -19.96 -9.18
N LYS A 221 -27.78 -20.67 -8.71
CA LYS A 221 -28.99 -20.08 -8.12
C LYS A 221 -28.67 -19.27 -6.86
N THR A 222 -27.96 -19.86 -5.90
CA THR A 222 -27.62 -19.18 -4.63
C THR A 222 -26.73 -17.95 -4.88
N VAL A 223 -25.72 -18.07 -5.75
CA VAL A 223 -24.82 -16.97 -6.10
C VAL A 223 -25.55 -15.85 -6.85
N THR A 224 -26.49 -16.19 -7.72
CA THR A 224 -27.30 -15.20 -8.47
C THR A 224 -28.23 -14.42 -7.56
N ALA A 225 -29.00 -15.10 -6.71
CA ALA A 225 -29.87 -14.43 -5.74
C ALA A 225 -29.07 -13.51 -4.79
N ALA A 226 -27.91 -13.97 -4.31
CA ALA A 226 -27.01 -13.18 -3.49
C ALA A 226 -26.45 -11.94 -4.24
N THR A 227 -26.13 -12.09 -5.52
CA THR A 227 -25.62 -11.00 -6.37
C THR A 227 -26.67 -9.92 -6.58
N ILE A 228 -27.89 -10.32 -6.94
CA ILE A 228 -29.02 -9.40 -7.11
C ILE A 228 -29.29 -8.66 -5.80
N ALA A 229 -29.36 -9.37 -4.67
CA ALA A 229 -29.61 -8.75 -3.37
C ALA A 229 -28.51 -7.74 -2.96
N LEU A 230 -27.24 -8.04 -3.23
CA LEU A 230 -26.11 -7.16 -2.93
C LEU A 230 -26.13 -5.87 -3.76
N LEU A 231 -26.51 -5.98 -5.03
CA LEU A 231 -26.45 -4.87 -5.99
C LEU A 231 -27.76 -4.08 -6.08
N LYS A 232 -28.89 -4.62 -5.60
CA LYS A 232 -30.19 -3.94 -5.62
C LYS A 232 -30.14 -2.52 -5.02
N PRO A 233 -29.45 -2.25 -3.88
CA PRO A 233 -29.34 -0.89 -3.34
C PRO A 233 -28.54 0.10 -4.21
N PHE A 234 -27.91 -0.39 -5.28
CA PHE A 234 -27.05 0.34 -6.20
C PHE A 234 -27.52 0.18 -7.65
N GLU A 235 -28.76 -0.26 -7.90
CA GLU A 235 -29.24 -0.61 -9.24
C GLU A 235 -29.06 0.52 -10.27
N ASP A 236 -29.27 1.77 -9.87
CA ASP A 236 -29.04 2.96 -10.71
C ASP A 236 -27.55 3.20 -11.05
N SER A 237 -26.66 2.42 -10.44
CA SER A 237 -25.21 2.44 -10.61
C SER A 237 -24.67 1.06 -10.99
N VAL A 238 -25.48 0.21 -11.62
CA VAL A 238 -25.02 -1.08 -12.19
C VAL A 238 -25.25 -1.08 -13.70
N ILE A 239 -24.18 -0.88 -14.46
CA ILE A 239 -24.19 -0.87 -15.92
C ILE A 239 -23.65 -2.18 -16.47
N THR A 240 -22.52 -2.65 -15.94
CA THR A 240 -21.93 -3.93 -16.38
C THR A 240 -21.41 -4.75 -15.20
N ILE A 241 -21.41 -6.06 -15.38
CA ILE A 241 -20.79 -7.02 -14.46
C ILE A 241 -19.82 -7.89 -15.26
N THR A 242 -18.60 -8.05 -14.77
CA THR A 242 -17.60 -8.94 -15.37
C THR A 242 -17.34 -10.15 -14.47
N ALA A 243 -17.64 -11.34 -14.97
CA ALA A 243 -17.46 -12.63 -14.31
C ALA A 243 -16.30 -13.44 -14.93
N ASP A 244 -15.88 -14.53 -14.28
CA ASP A 244 -15.07 -15.56 -14.92
C ASP A 244 -15.99 -16.68 -15.45
N ASN A 245 -15.41 -17.68 -16.11
CA ASN A 245 -16.17 -18.82 -16.63
C ASN A 245 -16.55 -19.85 -15.55
N GLY A 246 -16.70 -19.44 -14.29
CA GLY A 246 -17.18 -20.27 -13.20
C GLY A 246 -18.64 -20.68 -13.39
N LYS A 247 -18.99 -21.94 -13.11
CA LYS A 247 -20.37 -22.44 -13.23
C LYS A 247 -21.34 -21.78 -12.26
N GLU A 248 -20.82 -21.19 -11.18
CA GLU A 248 -21.57 -20.33 -10.25
C GLU A 248 -22.19 -19.09 -10.94
N PHE A 249 -21.71 -18.71 -12.12
CA PHE A 249 -22.23 -17.59 -12.91
C PHE A 249 -23.10 -18.03 -14.08
N ALA A 250 -23.53 -19.31 -14.10
CA ALA A 250 -24.32 -19.83 -15.22
C ALA A 250 -25.66 -19.10 -15.41
N TYR A 251 -26.27 -18.56 -14.35
CA TYR A 251 -27.57 -17.86 -14.39
C TYR A 251 -27.39 -16.34 -14.60
N HIS A 252 -26.36 -15.93 -15.33
CA HIS A 252 -26.11 -14.52 -15.65
C HIS A 252 -27.26 -13.82 -16.38
N GLU A 253 -28.04 -14.53 -17.20
CA GLU A 253 -29.23 -13.96 -17.87
C GLU A 253 -30.26 -13.43 -16.85
N GLU A 254 -30.44 -14.12 -15.71
CA GLU A 254 -31.31 -13.67 -14.61
C GLU A 254 -30.74 -12.42 -13.90
N MET A 255 -29.41 -12.30 -13.82
CA MET A 255 -28.75 -11.08 -13.32
C MET A 255 -29.01 -9.91 -14.27
N THR A 256 -28.85 -10.14 -15.58
CA THR A 256 -29.09 -9.14 -16.63
C THR A 256 -30.52 -8.61 -16.56
N GLU A 257 -31.50 -9.50 -16.47
CA GLU A 257 -32.92 -9.13 -16.39
C GLU A 257 -33.24 -8.36 -15.10
N SER A 258 -32.77 -8.87 -13.95
CA SER A 258 -33.12 -8.30 -12.63
C SER A 258 -32.44 -6.96 -12.33
N LEU A 259 -31.20 -6.78 -12.79
CA LEU A 259 -30.39 -5.58 -12.53
C LEU A 259 -30.32 -4.63 -13.73
N LYS A 260 -30.91 -5.01 -14.88
CA LYS A 260 -30.88 -4.24 -16.14
C LYS A 260 -29.47 -3.85 -16.56
N CYS A 261 -28.53 -4.80 -16.47
CA CYS A 261 -27.11 -4.60 -16.73
C CYS A 261 -26.53 -5.68 -17.64
N ASP A 262 -25.46 -5.39 -18.35
CA ASP A 262 -24.79 -6.38 -19.20
C ASP A 262 -23.78 -7.23 -18.41
N VAL A 263 -23.78 -8.55 -18.64
CA VAL A 263 -22.83 -9.47 -17.99
C VAL A 263 -21.84 -10.03 -19.01
N TYR A 264 -20.55 -9.77 -18.78
CA TYR A 264 -19.44 -10.19 -19.64
C TYR A 264 -18.54 -11.22 -18.96
N PHE A 265 -17.94 -12.11 -19.75
CA PHE A 265 -17.10 -13.20 -19.26
C PHE A 265 -15.67 -13.09 -19.75
N ALA A 266 -14.73 -13.04 -18.81
CA ALA A 266 -13.30 -13.06 -19.13
C ALA A 266 -12.90 -14.35 -19.87
N ASP A 267 -11.82 -14.28 -20.64
CA ASP A 267 -11.33 -15.44 -21.37
C ASP A 267 -10.75 -16.50 -20.41
N PRO A 268 -10.88 -17.80 -20.77
CA PRO A 268 -10.20 -18.86 -20.06
C PRO A 268 -8.71 -18.56 -19.90
N TYR A 269 -8.18 -18.78 -18.69
CA TYR A 269 -6.78 -18.56 -18.33
C TYR A 269 -6.29 -17.10 -18.38
N CYS A 270 -7.16 -16.14 -18.69
CA CYS A 270 -6.81 -14.72 -18.80
C CYS A 270 -7.08 -13.94 -17.51
N SER A 271 -6.53 -14.44 -16.39
CA SER A 271 -6.75 -13.85 -15.05
C SER A 271 -6.46 -12.34 -14.93
N TRP A 272 -5.61 -11.77 -15.79
CA TRP A 272 -5.28 -10.34 -15.78
C TRP A 272 -6.46 -9.45 -16.19
N GLN A 273 -7.42 -9.96 -16.97
CA GLN A 273 -8.64 -9.24 -17.35
C GLN A 273 -9.56 -8.92 -16.13
N ARG A 274 -9.31 -9.60 -14.99
CA ARG A 274 -10.02 -9.45 -13.69
C ARG A 274 -9.06 -9.13 -12.53
N GLY A 275 -8.01 -8.35 -12.81
CA GLY A 275 -6.96 -8.07 -11.82
C GLY A 275 -7.44 -7.34 -10.55
N LEU A 276 -8.63 -6.75 -10.54
CA LEU A 276 -9.18 -6.09 -9.36
C LEU A 276 -9.69 -7.11 -8.34
N ASN A 277 -10.44 -8.13 -8.77
CA ASN A 277 -10.89 -9.21 -7.89
C ASN A 277 -9.73 -9.94 -7.23
N GLU A 278 -8.64 -10.24 -7.95
CA GLU A 278 -7.46 -10.87 -7.34
C GLU A 278 -6.88 -10.01 -6.21
N ASN A 279 -6.82 -8.68 -6.40
CA ASN A 279 -6.35 -7.77 -5.37
C ASN A 279 -7.29 -7.73 -4.16
N THR A 280 -8.60 -7.60 -4.40
CA THR A 280 -9.63 -7.51 -3.36
C THR A 280 -9.73 -8.80 -2.56
N ASN A 281 -9.70 -9.96 -3.23
CA ASN A 281 -9.61 -11.25 -2.56
C ASN A 281 -8.37 -11.33 -1.68
N GLY A 282 -7.22 -10.83 -2.14
CA GLY A 282 -6.02 -10.70 -1.32
C GLY A 282 -6.21 -9.83 -0.06
N LEU A 283 -7.10 -8.84 -0.08
CA LEU A 283 -7.47 -8.04 1.09
C LEU A 283 -8.40 -8.83 2.02
N LEU A 284 -9.44 -9.47 1.48
CA LEU A 284 -10.36 -10.33 2.25
C LEU A 284 -9.61 -11.48 2.96
N ARG A 285 -8.61 -12.07 2.29
CA ARG A 285 -7.76 -13.13 2.86
C ARG A 285 -6.89 -12.69 4.04
N GLN A 286 -6.79 -11.39 4.33
CA GLN A 286 -6.20 -10.92 5.59
C GLN A 286 -7.12 -11.17 6.79
N TYR A 287 -8.42 -11.20 6.56
CA TYR A 287 -9.46 -11.46 7.58
C TYR A 287 -9.79 -12.95 7.61
N TRP A 288 -9.99 -13.58 6.45
CA TRP A 288 -10.32 -14.99 6.32
C TRP A 288 -9.29 -15.74 5.48
N PRO A 289 -8.26 -16.35 6.10
CA PRO A 289 -7.28 -17.18 5.40
C PRO A 289 -7.92 -18.26 4.50
N LYS A 290 -7.14 -18.85 3.58
CA LYS A 290 -7.66 -19.88 2.65
C LYS A 290 -8.30 -21.09 3.35
N SER A 291 -7.91 -21.37 4.59
CA SER A 291 -8.43 -22.46 5.41
C SER A 291 -9.65 -22.08 6.25
N THR A 292 -10.21 -20.88 6.10
CA THR A 292 -11.42 -20.47 6.81
C THR A 292 -12.60 -21.30 6.35
N ASP A 293 -13.38 -21.78 7.31
CA ASP A 293 -14.70 -22.35 7.08
C ASP A 293 -15.72 -21.20 7.04
N PHE A 294 -16.22 -20.85 5.86
CA PHE A 294 -17.11 -19.72 5.75
C PHE A 294 -18.46 -19.97 6.40
N LYS A 295 -18.93 -21.22 6.52
CA LYS A 295 -20.19 -21.52 7.21
C LYS A 295 -20.22 -21.06 8.67
N LYS A 296 -19.05 -20.89 9.30
CA LYS A 296 -18.91 -20.39 10.67
C LYS A 296 -18.77 -18.87 10.77
N VAL A 297 -18.61 -18.18 9.65
CA VAL A 297 -18.52 -16.71 9.58
C VAL A 297 -19.94 -16.17 9.56
N SER A 298 -20.26 -15.23 10.45
CA SER A 298 -21.59 -14.62 10.45
C SER A 298 -21.72 -13.57 9.33
N GLN A 299 -22.96 -13.29 8.92
CA GLN A 299 -23.21 -12.23 7.95
C GLN A 299 -22.81 -10.85 8.50
N SER A 300 -22.98 -10.62 9.81
CA SER A 300 -22.54 -9.38 10.47
C SER A 300 -21.02 -9.21 10.44
N GLU A 301 -20.26 -10.28 10.67
CA GLU A 301 -18.80 -10.25 10.58
C GLU A 301 -18.34 -9.89 9.16
N VAL A 302 -19.03 -10.42 8.13
CA VAL A 302 -18.76 -10.05 6.73
C VAL A 302 -18.96 -8.56 6.54
N GLN A 303 -20.11 -8.03 6.96
CA GLN A 303 -20.42 -6.62 6.80
C GLN A 303 -19.42 -5.70 7.51
N ASP A 304 -19.02 -6.02 8.75
CA ASP A 304 -18.03 -5.25 9.51
C ASP A 304 -16.68 -5.17 8.79
N VAL A 305 -16.24 -6.28 8.19
CA VAL A 305 -14.99 -6.31 7.43
C VAL A 305 -15.12 -5.52 6.14
N ILE A 306 -16.25 -5.60 5.44
CA ILE A 306 -16.49 -4.83 4.22
C ILE A 306 -16.53 -3.33 4.48
N VAL A 307 -17.15 -2.88 5.57
CA VAL A 307 -17.10 -1.47 6.00
C VAL A 307 -15.65 -1.03 6.21
N LYS A 308 -14.87 -1.78 7.01
CA LYS A 308 -13.43 -1.51 7.22
C LYS A 308 -12.63 -1.50 5.92
N LEU A 309 -13.00 -2.35 4.96
CA LEU A 309 -12.31 -2.44 3.67
C LEU A 309 -12.61 -1.23 2.78
N ASN A 310 -13.86 -0.77 2.78
CA ASN A 310 -14.33 0.41 2.04
C ASN A 310 -13.91 1.73 2.69
N ASP A 311 -13.63 1.75 4.00
CA ASP A 311 -13.06 2.91 4.71
C ASP A 311 -11.53 2.97 4.64
N ARG A 312 -10.88 1.91 4.16
CA ARG A 312 -9.44 1.88 4.02
C ARG A 312 -9.01 2.67 2.76
N PRO A 313 -8.12 3.66 2.86
CA PRO A 313 -7.72 4.52 1.75
C PRO A 313 -6.98 3.75 0.66
N ARG A 314 -7.11 4.17 -0.60
CA ARG A 314 -6.45 3.52 -1.75
C ARG A 314 -5.45 4.47 -2.39
N LYS A 315 -4.17 4.05 -2.50
CA LYS A 315 -3.12 4.85 -3.18
C LYS A 315 -3.52 5.24 -4.60
N LYS A 316 -4.09 4.30 -5.37
CA LYS A 316 -4.57 4.53 -6.75
C LYS A 316 -5.70 5.57 -6.85
N LYS A 317 -6.28 5.98 -5.72
CA LYS A 317 -7.39 6.93 -5.62
C LYS A 317 -6.99 8.15 -4.81
N ASN A 318 -5.70 8.49 -4.81
CA ASN A 318 -5.14 9.59 -4.02
C ASN A 318 -5.64 9.52 -2.58
N TYR A 319 -5.43 8.36 -1.94
CA TYR A 319 -5.77 8.07 -0.55
C TYR A 319 -7.22 8.40 -0.10
N LYS A 320 -8.15 8.61 -1.04
CA LYS A 320 -9.59 8.58 -0.80
C LYS A 320 -10.05 7.16 -0.48
N THR A 321 -11.17 7.06 0.23
CA THR A 321 -11.78 5.78 0.60
C THR A 321 -12.81 5.38 -0.46
N PRO A 322 -12.91 4.10 -0.83
CA PRO A 322 -13.97 3.63 -1.71
C PRO A 322 -15.38 4.03 -1.24
N ALA A 323 -15.64 3.98 0.07
CA ALA A 323 -16.93 4.41 0.65
C ALA A 323 -17.25 5.88 0.30
N LYS A 324 -16.29 6.78 0.48
CA LYS A 324 -16.46 8.21 0.18
C LYS A 324 -16.72 8.43 -1.32
N LEU A 325 -15.95 7.79 -2.19
CA LEU A 325 -16.10 7.94 -3.64
C LEU A 325 -17.46 7.43 -4.15
N MET A 326 -17.91 6.29 -3.63
CA MET A 326 -19.21 5.73 -3.97
C MET A 326 -20.35 6.62 -3.46
N ALA A 327 -20.25 7.13 -2.23
CA ALA A 327 -21.24 8.05 -1.68
C ALA A 327 -21.35 9.34 -2.51
N GLU A 328 -20.21 9.96 -2.87
CA GLU A 328 -20.17 11.15 -3.74
C GLU A 328 -20.87 10.89 -5.08
N HIS A 329 -20.67 9.71 -5.68
CA HIS A 329 -21.30 9.33 -6.93
C HIS A 329 -22.81 9.14 -6.81
N ARG A 330 -23.27 8.46 -5.76
CA ARG A 330 -24.70 8.24 -5.54
C ARG A 330 -25.45 9.55 -5.32
N VAL A 331 -24.84 10.50 -4.62
CA VAL A 331 -25.39 11.85 -4.48
C VAL A 331 -25.48 12.55 -5.83
N ALA A 332 -24.48 12.38 -6.70
CA ALA A 332 -24.48 12.99 -8.04
C ALA A 332 -25.50 12.36 -9.01
N ILE A 333 -25.90 11.10 -8.82
CA ILE A 333 -26.97 10.47 -9.62
C ILE A 333 -28.36 10.91 -9.13
N ALA A 334 -28.50 11.14 -7.82
CA ALA A 334 -29.78 11.52 -7.21
C ALA A 334 -30.12 13.02 -7.36
N ALA A 335 -29.16 13.84 -7.79
CA ALA A 335 -29.29 15.29 -7.98
C ALA A 335 -29.67 15.64 -9.42
#